data_AF-A0A1F3M9L0-F1
#
_entry.id   AF-A0A1F3M9L0-F1
#
_cell.length_a   1.000
_cell.length_b   1.000
_cell.length_c   1.000
_cell.angle_alpha   90.00
_cell.angle_beta   90.00
_cell.angle_gamma   90.00
#
_symmetry.space_group_name_H-M   'P 1'
#
loop_
_entity.id
_entity.type
_entity.pdbx_description
1 polymer ?
#
loop_
_entity_poly.entity_id
_entity_poly.type
_entity_poly.pdbx_seq_one_letter_code
_entity_poly.pdbx_strand_id
1 'polypeptide(L)'
;MARGIMKHGVTKTFLTRGVFGNFLRPIIYSETEKIHFEFLEVITKTIKSIDRKINSKYRGVLQIWLSMAPKEHFELLFLPDEYRQTMIPMLEKAELNKGEECAIMTQGFMLYNLEQIIKNSSDYSDTIKLNVPDLESICDLIFDKENKQKIYWNYFRNELKNEDPRNIPIIYVYEATSLFIPDNDRKKIAIQNWDDDLMGKFGFINGFANFIQIQKDNSIKML
;
A
#
# COMPACT_ATOMS: atom_id res chain seq x y z
N MET A 1 23.11 -10.78 -27.70
CA MET A 1 24.23 -9.81 -27.72
C MET A 1 23.86 -8.64 -26.82
N ALA A 2 24.69 -8.38 -25.83
CA ALA A 2 24.49 -7.35 -24.81
C ALA A 2 24.69 -5.92 -25.37
N ARG A 3 23.92 -4.97 -24.80
CA ARG A 3 24.07 -3.48 -24.71
C ARG A 3 22.65 -2.88 -24.74
N GLY A 4 22.17 -2.04 -23.81
CA GLY A 4 22.88 -1.13 -22.92
C GLY A 4 22.46 -1.23 -21.45
N ILE A 5 23.51 -1.28 -20.64
CA ILE A 5 23.56 -1.09 -19.20
C ILE A 5 23.34 0.41 -18.89
N MET A 6 22.52 0.68 -17.88
CA MET A 6 22.46 1.88 -17.02
C MET A 6 22.77 3.25 -17.65
N LYS A 7 21.76 4.15 -17.64
CA LYS A 7 21.97 5.60 -17.47
C LYS A 7 20.67 6.34 -17.07
N HIS A 8 20.07 5.97 -15.95
CA HIS A 8 19.21 6.90 -15.19
C HIS A 8 19.88 7.22 -13.85
N GLY A 9 20.70 8.28 -13.91
CA GLY A 9 21.17 9.17 -12.84
C GLY A 9 21.23 8.66 -11.40
N VAL A 10 22.39 8.09 -11.05
CA VAL A 10 22.90 7.91 -9.67
C VAL A 10 22.93 9.24 -8.86
N THR A 11 22.77 10.38 -9.52
CA THR A 11 22.76 11.72 -8.93
C THR A 11 21.43 12.16 -8.30
N LYS A 12 20.28 11.57 -8.64
CA LYS A 12 19.01 11.88 -7.95
C LYS A 12 18.80 11.04 -6.69
N THR A 13 19.42 9.86 -6.62
CA THR A 13 19.34 8.94 -5.48
C THR A 13 20.27 9.36 -4.32
N PHE A 14 21.17 10.32 -4.54
CA PHE A 14 22.18 10.73 -3.55
C PHE A 14 21.76 11.92 -2.66
N LEU A 15 20.75 12.70 -3.05
CA LEU A 15 20.29 13.87 -2.28
C LEU A 15 19.14 13.59 -1.31
N THR A 16 18.57 12.38 -1.32
CA THR A 16 17.47 11.97 -0.42
C THR A 16 17.91 11.01 0.70
N ARG A 17 19.19 10.61 0.73
CA ARG A 17 19.75 9.69 1.75
C ARG A 17 20.70 10.33 2.76
N GLY A 18 20.89 11.65 2.71
CA GLY A 18 21.72 12.40 3.67
C GLY A 18 20.88 13.07 4.75
N VAL A 19 21.30 12.89 6.00
CA VAL A 19 20.71 13.31 7.29
C VAL A 19 20.57 14.85 7.47
N PHE A 20 20.53 15.63 6.38
CA PHE A 20 20.38 17.09 6.37
C PHE A 20 19.14 17.60 5.60
N GLY A 21 18.24 16.71 5.16
CA GLY A 21 16.96 17.10 4.53
C GLY A 21 16.01 17.91 5.43
N ASN A 22 16.28 17.98 6.73
CA ASN A 22 15.42 18.59 7.74
C ASN A 22 15.62 20.11 7.95
N PHE A 23 16.52 20.78 7.21
CA PHE A 23 16.82 22.19 7.48
C PHE A 23 16.53 23.19 6.34
N LEU A 24 16.01 22.75 5.18
CA LEU A 24 15.74 23.66 4.03
C LEU A 24 14.49 23.30 3.20
N ARG A 25 13.36 22.95 3.81
CA ARG A 25 12.14 22.68 3.01
C ARG A 25 10.86 23.31 3.57
N PRO A 26 10.66 24.61 3.32
CA PRO A 26 9.32 25.11 3.07
C PRO A 26 9.26 25.83 1.70
N ILE A 27 8.26 25.47 0.86
CA ILE A 27 7.40 26.36 0.02
C ILE A 27 6.89 25.74 -1.30
N ILE A 28 7.45 24.67 -1.90
CA ILE A 28 6.94 24.17 -3.20
C ILE A 28 6.87 22.64 -3.28
N TYR A 29 6.01 22.03 -2.48
CA TYR A 29 5.47 20.71 -2.81
C TYR A 29 4.02 20.89 -3.22
N SER A 30 3.60 20.24 -4.31
CA SER A 30 2.18 20.08 -4.57
C SER A 30 1.54 19.26 -3.45
N GLU A 31 0.24 19.43 -3.22
CA GLU A 31 -0.49 18.65 -2.22
C GLU A 31 -0.29 17.13 -2.44
N THR A 32 -0.32 16.69 -3.71
CA THR A 32 -0.05 15.31 -4.10
C THR A 32 1.36 14.84 -3.70
N GLU A 33 2.39 15.67 -3.87
CA GLU A 33 3.75 15.32 -3.47
C GLU A 33 3.89 15.22 -1.94
N LYS A 34 3.19 16.07 -1.19
CA LYS A 34 3.17 16.01 0.27
C LYS A 34 2.50 14.73 0.77
N ILE A 35 1.32 14.39 0.22
CA ILE A 35 0.62 13.13 0.54
C ILE A 35 1.51 11.93 0.25
N HIS A 36 2.14 11.89 -0.92
CA HIS A 36 3.04 10.80 -1.29
C HIS A 36 4.26 10.72 -0.37
N PHE A 37 4.85 11.85 0.00
CA PHE A 37 5.98 11.89 0.94
C PHE A 37 5.60 11.32 2.31
N GLU A 38 4.48 11.77 2.89
CA GLU A 38 3.98 11.27 4.17
C GLU A 38 3.71 9.76 4.12
N PHE A 39 3.11 9.28 3.01
CA PHE A 39 2.88 7.85 2.78
C PHE A 39 4.20 7.06 2.82
N LEU A 40 5.21 7.50 2.05
CA LEU A 40 6.51 6.83 1.98
C LEU A 40 7.29 6.87 3.31
N GLU A 41 7.07 7.88 4.14
CA GLU A 41 7.68 7.96 5.46
C GLU A 41 7.21 6.78 6.34
N VAL A 42 5.92 6.46 6.34
CA VAL A 42 5.35 5.30 7.04
C VAL A 42 5.95 4.00 6.53
N ILE A 43 5.95 3.81 5.20
CA ILE A 43 6.52 2.60 4.57
C ILE A 43 7.99 2.43 4.97
N THR A 44 8.77 3.50 4.94
CA THR A 44 10.19 3.48 5.31
C THR A 44 10.39 3.13 6.79
N LYS A 45 9.54 3.66 7.68
CA LYS A 45 9.55 3.31 9.11
C LYS A 45 9.23 1.82 9.30
N THR A 46 8.27 1.27 8.57
CA THR A 46 7.91 -0.16 8.65
C THR A 46 9.06 -1.06 8.20
N ILE A 47 9.72 -0.76 7.09
CA ILE A 47 10.91 -1.52 6.63
C ILE A 47 11.98 -1.54 7.72
N LYS A 48 12.34 -0.37 8.26
CA LYS A 48 13.35 -0.26 9.35
C LYS A 48 12.95 -1.05 10.60
N SER A 49 11.66 -1.04 10.96
CA SER A 49 11.15 -1.82 12.08
C SER A 49 11.24 -3.31 11.85
N ILE A 50 10.88 -3.80 10.65
CA ILE A 50 11.01 -5.20 10.27
C ILE A 50 12.48 -5.64 10.32
N ASP A 51 13.38 -4.87 9.70
CA ASP A 51 14.82 -5.18 9.66
C ASP A 51 15.44 -5.27 11.05
N ARG A 52 15.03 -4.37 11.95
CA ARG A 52 15.55 -4.32 13.31
C ARG A 52 14.97 -5.40 14.22
N LYS A 53 13.67 -5.66 14.13
CA LYS A 53 12.93 -6.44 15.14
C LYS A 53 12.67 -7.89 14.71
N ILE A 54 12.64 -8.18 13.42
CA ILE A 54 12.33 -9.52 12.91
C ILE A 54 13.61 -10.18 12.43
N ASN A 55 14.06 -11.22 13.13
CA ASN A 55 15.23 -12.03 12.75
C ASN A 55 14.80 -13.45 12.37
N SER A 56 14.05 -13.57 11.28
CA SER A 56 13.45 -14.84 10.84
C SER A 56 13.49 -14.98 9.32
N LYS A 57 13.25 -16.22 8.84
CA LYS A 57 13.08 -16.52 7.42
C LYS A 57 11.93 -15.78 6.74
N TYR A 58 10.94 -15.29 7.50
CA TYR A 58 9.78 -14.57 6.96
C TYR A 58 10.00 -13.06 6.86
N ARG A 59 11.19 -12.53 7.16
CA ARG A 59 11.49 -11.09 7.03
C ARG A 59 11.14 -10.56 5.64
N GLY A 60 11.55 -11.26 4.58
CA GLY A 60 11.26 -10.86 3.20
C GLY A 60 9.76 -10.87 2.87
N VAL A 61 9.03 -11.89 3.35
CA VAL A 61 7.56 -11.96 3.24
C VAL A 61 6.90 -10.73 3.89
N LEU A 62 7.34 -10.36 5.10
CA LEU A 62 6.79 -9.20 5.79
C LEU A 62 7.12 -7.88 5.08
N GLN A 63 8.33 -7.73 4.54
CA GLN A 63 8.69 -6.55 3.76
C GLN A 63 7.83 -6.42 2.50
N ILE A 64 7.49 -7.54 1.85
CA ILE A 64 6.56 -7.54 0.71
C ILE A 64 5.19 -7.04 1.17
N TRP A 65 4.55 -7.76 2.10
CA TRP A 65 3.15 -7.49 2.43
C TRP A 65 2.91 -6.19 3.21
N LEU A 66 3.89 -5.73 3.98
CA LEU A 66 3.73 -4.56 4.85
C LEU A 66 4.44 -3.31 4.34
N SER A 67 5.16 -3.39 3.22
CA SER A 67 5.90 -2.25 2.69
C SER A 67 5.84 -2.16 1.16
N MET A 68 6.26 -3.19 0.44
CA MET A 68 6.26 -3.15 -1.03
C MET A 68 4.85 -3.16 -1.61
N ALA A 69 4.01 -4.11 -1.22
CA ALA A 69 2.64 -4.22 -1.71
C ALA A 69 1.79 -2.97 -1.38
N PRO A 70 1.80 -2.41 -0.16
CA PRO A 70 1.12 -1.15 0.11
C PRO A 70 1.61 0.01 -0.76
N LYS A 71 2.92 0.13 -0.96
CA LYS A 71 3.52 1.17 -1.81
C LYS A 71 3.07 1.01 -3.26
N GLU A 72 3.27 -0.16 -3.85
CA GLU A 72 2.92 -0.43 -5.24
C GLU A 72 1.42 -0.23 -5.49
N HIS A 73 0.56 -0.63 -4.54
CA HIS A 73 -0.87 -0.44 -4.65
C HIS A 73 -1.27 1.05 -4.63
N PHE A 74 -0.68 1.84 -3.72
CA PHE A 74 -0.91 3.27 -3.67
C PHE A 74 -0.43 3.98 -4.94
N GLU A 75 0.79 3.67 -5.40
CA GLU A 75 1.37 4.25 -6.60
C GLU A 75 0.54 3.92 -7.86
N LEU A 76 0.09 2.66 -7.99
CA LEU A 76 -0.74 2.23 -9.11
C LEU A 76 -2.09 2.95 -9.18
N LEU A 77 -2.70 3.22 -8.03
CA LEU A 77 -4.02 3.83 -7.97
C LEU A 77 -3.99 5.34 -8.13
N PHE A 78 -3.04 5.99 -7.46
CA PHE A 78 -3.17 7.40 -7.13
C PHE A 78 -2.04 8.28 -7.68
N LEU A 79 -0.99 7.69 -8.23
CA LEU A 79 0.08 8.43 -8.88
C LEU A 79 0.04 8.25 -10.40
N PRO A 80 0.57 9.23 -11.16
CA PRO A 80 0.66 9.11 -12.61
C PRO A 80 1.63 7.99 -13.02
N ASP A 81 1.23 7.21 -14.03
CA ASP A 81 2.05 6.21 -14.69
C ASP A 81 3.09 6.82 -15.65
N GLU A 82 3.78 5.97 -16.42
CA GLU A 82 4.77 6.41 -17.41
C GLU A 82 4.18 7.27 -18.54
N TYR A 83 2.87 7.19 -18.78
CA TYR A 83 2.11 7.99 -19.74
C TYR A 83 1.43 9.22 -19.09
N ARG A 84 1.73 9.50 -17.82
CA ARG A 84 1.11 10.55 -16.99
C ARG A 84 -0.39 10.36 -16.77
N GLN A 85 -0.86 9.11 -16.79
CA GLN A 85 -2.23 8.75 -16.49
C GLN A 85 -2.31 8.22 -15.06
N THR A 86 -3.28 8.71 -14.30
CA THR A 86 -3.57 8.22 -12.94
C THR A 86 -4.88 7.47 -12.99
N MET A 87 -4.93 6.25 -12.44
CA MET A 87 -6.15 5.44 -12.43
C MET A 87 -7.28 6.16 -11.70
N ILE A 88 -6.96 6.78 -10.57
CA ILE A 88 -7.89 7.56 -9.76
C ILE A 88 -7.24 8.91 -9.43
N PRO A 89 -7.51 9.98 -10.21
CA PRO A 89 -6.88 11.29 -10.03
C PRO A 89 -7.46 12.07 -8.84
N MET A 90 -7.67 11.40 -7.70
CA MET A 90 -8.26 12.01 -6.51
C MET A 90 -7.27 12.88 -5.73
N LEU A 91 -5.96 12.60 -5.81
CA LEU A 91 -4.96 13.34 -5.04
C LEU A 91 -4.81 14.79 -5.49
N GLU A 92 -5.15 15.09 -6.76
CA GLU A 92 -5.22 16.46 -7.27
C GLU A 92 -6.40 17.24 -6.68
N LYS A 93 -7.41 16.53 -6.16
CA LYS A 93 -8.62 17.06 -5.56
C LYS A 93 -8.65 16.89 -4.03
N ALA A 94 -7.54 16.46 -3.43
CA ALA A 94 -7.46 16.21 -2.00
C ALA A 94 -7.68 17.51 -1.21
N GLU A 95 -8.50 17.41 -0.16
CA GLU A 95 -8.78 18.53 0.76
C GLU A 95 -7.93 18.42 2.03
N LEU A 96 -7.46 17.21 2.33
CA LEU A 96 -6.65 16.90 3.50
C LEU A 96 -5.35 16.20 3.09
N ASN A 97 -4.26 16.59 3.74
CA ASN A 97 -3.00 15.85 3.74
C ASN A 97 -3.10 14.66 4.71
N LYS A 98 -3.49 13.49 4.18
CA LYS A 98 -3.66 12.24 4.95
C LYS A 98 -2.79 11.11 4.43
N GLY A 99 -1.57 11.42 3.96
CA GLY A 99 -0.67 10.41 3.40
C GLY A 99 -0.24 9.36 4.43
N GLU A 100 0.04 9.79 5.65
CA GLU A 100 0.37 8.89 6.77
C GLU A 100 -0.79 7.93 7.08
N GLU A 101 -2.00 8.46 7.27
CA GLU A 101 -3.19 7.66 7.58
C GLU A 101 -3.52 6.69 6.44
N CYS A 102 -3.39 7.13 5.19
CA CYS A 102 -3.59 6.28 4.03
C CYS A 102 -2.58 5.13 3.99
N ALA A 103 -1.31 5.35 4.31
CA ALA A 103 -0.33 4.27 4.40
C ALA A 103 -0.68 3.25 5.49
N ILE A 104 -1.08 3.72 6.66
CA ILE A 104 -1.50 2.86 7.78
C ILE A 104 -2.72 2.02 7.39
N MET A 105 -3.73 2.64 6.76
CA MET A 105 -4.91 1.94 6.26
C MET A 105 -4.55 0.92 5.18
N THR A 106 -3.69 1.29 4.22
CA THR A 106 -3.23 0.39 3.14
C THR A 106 -2.47 -0.82 3.71
N GLN A 107 -1.65 -0.62 4.75
CA GLN A 107 -1.00 -1.73 5.45
C GLN A 107 -2.02 -2.65 6.13
N GLY A 108 -3.06 -2.09 6.76
CA GLY A 108 -4.18 -2.87 7.31
C GLY A 108 -4.95 -3.66 6.24
N PHE A 109 -5.17 -3.07 5.07
CA PHE A 109 -5.80 -3.72 3.92
C PHE A 109 -4.95 -4.87 3.36
N MET A 110 -3.63 -4.68 3.25
CA MET A 110 -2.72 -5.74 2.80
C MET A 110 -2.58 -6.86 3.84
N LEU A 111 -2.63 -6.54 5.14
CA LEU A 111 -2.70 -7.54 6.21
C LEU A 111 -3.97 -8.40 6.10
N TYR A 112 -5.12 -7.79 5.83
CA TYR A 112 -6.36 -8.53 5.58
C TYR A 112 -6.20 -9.51 4.40
N ASN A 113 -5.63 -9.06 3.28
CA ASN A 113 -5.41 -9.93 2.12
C ASN A 113 -4.43 -11.07 2.43
N LEU A 114 -3.31 -10.77 3.11
CA LEU A 114 -2.36 -11.80 3.55
C LEU A 114 -3.03 -12.84 4.46
N GLU A 115 -3.87 -12.40 5.40
CA GLU A 115 -4.63 -13.31 6.25
C GLU A 115 -5.54 -14.24 5.44
N GLN A 116 -6.29 -13.71 4.46
CA GLN A 116 -7.14 -14.53 3.61
C GLN A 116 -6.31 -15.58 2.86
N ILE A 117 -5.13 -15.22 2.36
CA ILE A 117 -4.24 -16.17 1.69
C ILE A 117 -3.76 -17.24 2.66
N ILE A 118 -3.30 -16.87 3.87
CA ILE A 118 -2.85 -17.82 4.90
C ILE A 118 -3.97 -18.81 5.26
N LYS A 119 -5.21 -18.34 5.37
CA LYS A 119 -6.37 -19.16 5.72
C LYS A 119 -6.82 -20.08 4.59
N ASN A 120 -6.79 -19.60 3.35
CA ASN A 120 -7.45 -20.26 2.22
C ASN A 120 -6.49 -20.98 1.26
N SER A 121 -5.18 -20.80 1.40
CA SER A 121 -4.15 -21.33 0.50
C SER A 121 -3.18 -22.21 1.30
N SER A 122 -3.48 -23.51 1.41
CA SER A 122 -2.64 -24.45 2.18
C SER A 122 -1.21 -24.55 1.62
N ASP A 123 -1.07 -24.52 0.30
CA ASP A 123 0.23 -24.44 -0.38
C ASP A 123 1.08 -23.26 0.10
N TYR A 124 0.45 -22.09 0.26
CA TYR A 124 1.13 -20.90 0.72
C TYR A 124 1.49 -21.00 2.20
N SER A 125 0.52 -21.34 3.05
CA SER A 125 0.71 -21.39 4.50
C SER A 125 1.74 -22.46 4.90
N ASP A 126 1.75 -23.61 4.24
CA ASP A 126 2.76 -24.67 4.45
C ASP A 126 4.17 -24.24 4.00
N THR A 127 4.25 -23.43 2.94
CA THR A 127 5.52 -22.91 2.41
C THR A 127 6.12 -21.85 3.33
N ILE A 128 5.34 -20.81 3.67
CA ILE A 128 5.84 -19.71 4.52
C ILE A 128 5.91 -20.11 6.00
N LYS A 129 5.13 -21.12 6.42
CA LYS A 129 4.99 -21.58 7.81
C LYS A 129 4.64 -20.45 8.78
N LEU A 130 3.66 -19.64 8.40
CA LEU A 130 3.14 -18.53 9.18
C LEU A 130 1.63 -18.71 9.33
N ASN A 131 1.11 -18.63 10.55
CA ASN A 131 -0.32 -18.62 10.81
C ASN A 131 -0.80 -17.21 11.26
N VAL A 132 -2.11 -17.06 11.44
CA VAL A 132 -2.71 -15.76 11.81
C VAL A 132 -2.28 -15.28 13.20
N PRO A 133 -2.27 -16.11 14.26
CA PRO A 133 -1.69 -15.74 15.56
C PRO A 133 -0.23 -15.25 15.50
N ASP A 134 0.60 -15.89 14.66
CA ASP A 134 1.99 -15.46 14.45
C ASP A 134 2.02 -14.07 13.81
N LEU A 135 1.18 -13.83 12.80
CA LEU A 135 1.07 -12.54 12.13
C LEU A 135 0.62 -11.42 13.09
N GLU A 136 -0.35 -11.71 13.98
CA GLU A 136 -0.78 -10.76 15.01
C GLU A 136 0.34 -10.41 15.98
N SER A 137 1.09 -11.41 16.44
CA SER A 137 2.23 -11.23 17.33
C SER A 137 3.35 -10.43 16.66
N ILE A 138 3.61 -10.69 15.38
CA ILE A 138 4.56 -9.91 14.57
C ILE A 138 4.11 -8.47 14.44
N CYS A 139 2.82 -8.21 14.21
CA CYS A 139 2.28 -6.84 14.12
C CYS A 139 2.52 -6.08 15.43
N ASP A 140 2.26 -6.71 16.58
CA ASP A 140 2.50 -6.12 17.90
C ASP A 140 4.00 -5.86 18.15
N LEU A 141 4.89 -6.64 17.52
CA LEU A 141 6.33 -6.39 17.56
C LEU A 141 6.75 -5.23 16.66
N ILE A 142 6.33 -5.20 15.39
CA ILE A 142 6.86 -4.25 14.39
C ILE A 142 6.28 -2.84 14.55
N PHE A 143 4.98 -2.74 14.81
CA PHE A 143 4.29 -1.46 14.90
C PHE A 143 4.53 -0.80 16.26
N ASP A 144 4.06 0.44 16.39
CA ASP A 144 4.14 1.18 17.65
C ASP A 144 3.05 0.74 18.63
N LYS A 145 3.01 1.39 19.79
CA LYS A 145 2.09 1.02 20.88
C LYS A 145 0.62 1.21 20.51
N GLU A 146 0.31 2.12 19.58
CA GLU A 146 -1.06 2.34 19.12
C GLU A 146 -1.47 1.29 18.08
N ASN A 147 -0.52 0.76 17.31
CA ASN A 147 -0.71 -0.32 16.34
C ASN A 147 -1.93 -0.07 15.43
N LYS A 148 -2.02 1.14 14.87
CA LYS A 148 -3.16 1.58 14.04
C LYS A 148 -3.37 0.68 12.82
N GLN A 149 -2.32 0.05 12.30
CA GLN A 149 -2.41 -0.94 11.23
C GLN A 149 -3.30 -2.12 11.63
N LYS A 150 -3.18 -2.62 12.86
CA LYS A 150 -4.02 -3.69 13.40
C LYS A 150 -5.46 -3.23 13.60
N ILE A 151 -5.69 -1.96 13.90
CA ILE A 151 -7.03 -1.37 13.96
C ILE A 151 -7.68 -1.42 12.56
N TYR A 152 -7.00 -0.96 11.51
CA TYR A 152 -7.52 -1.05 10.14
C TYR A 152 -7.65 -2.49 9.65
N TRP A 153 -6.72 -3.37 10.02
CA TRP A 153 -6.85 -4.79 9.73
C TRP A 153 -8.14 -5.38 10.31
N ASN A 154 -8.45 -5.08 11.57
CA ASN A 154 -9.70 -5.49 12.21
C ASN A 154 -10.94 -4.83 11.59
N TYR A 155 -10.83 -3.56 11.19
CA TYR A 155 -11.88 -2.89 10.44
C TYR A 155 -12.20 -3.64 9.13
N PHE A 156 -11.20 -3.96 8.31
CA PHE A 156 -11.41 -4.71 7.07
C PHE A 156 -11.88 -6.15 7.31
N ARG A 157 -11.46 -6.81 8.39
CA ARG A 157 -12.02 -8.13 8.79
C ARG A 157 -13.54 -8.05 9.00
N ASN A 158 -14.02 -6.97 9.60
CA ASN A 158 -15.43 -6.80 9.90
C ASN A 158 -16.21 -6.39 8.65
N GLU A 159 -15.75 -5.37 7.93
CA GLU A 159 -16.45 -4.87 6.75
C GLU A 159 -16.49 -5.88 5.61
N LEU A 160 -15.41 -6.63 5.39
CA LEU A 160 -15.29 -7.52 4.24
C LEU A 160 -15.71 -8.97 4.53
N LYS A 161 -16.24 -9.26 5.72
CA LYS A 161 -16.51 -10.64 6.17
C LYS A 161 -17.41 -11.44 5.24
N ASN A 162 -18.42 -10.79 4.66
CA ASN A 162 -19.42 -11.41 3.80
C ASN A 162 -19.44 -10.77 2.39
N GLU A 163 -18.39 -10.04 2.07
CA GLU A 163 -18.34 -9.25 0.84
C GLU A 163 -17.93 -10.12 -0.35
N ASP A 164 -18.42 -9.78 -1.54
CA ASP A 164 -17.93 -10.41 -2.75
C ASP A 164 -16.44 -10.06 -2.95
N PRO A 165 -15.54 -11.04 -3.17
CA PRO A 165 -14.12 -10.75 -3.38
C PRO A 165 -13.83 -9.73 -4.48
N ARG A 166 -14.73 -9.60 -5.47
CA ARG A 166 -14.62 -8.63 -6.56
C ARG A 166 -14.84 -7.18 -6.08
N ASN A 167 -15.57 -6.99 -4.99
CA ASN A 167 -15.85 -5.67 -4.43
C ASN A 167 -14.79 -5.21 -3.42
N ILE A 168 -14.01 -6.13 -2.86
CA ILE A 168 -12.94 -5.83 -1.89
C ILE A 168 -12.02 -4.67 -2.34
N PRO A 169 -11.40 -4.70 -3.54
CA PRO A 169 -10.53 -3.60 -3.97
C PRO A 169 -11.30 -2.30 -4.26
N ILE A 170 -12.58 -2.38 -4.64
CA ILE A 170 -13.45 -1.23 -4.85
C ILE A 170 -13.73 -0.53 -3.51
N ILE A 171 -14.01 -1.30 -2.45
CA ILE A 171 -14.26 -0.76 -1.10
C ILE A 171 -13.02 -0.02 -0.59
N TYR A 172 -11.83 -0.61 -0.74
CA TYR A 172 -10.59 0.07 -0.37
C TYR A 172 -10.43 1.43 -1.07
N VAL A 173 -10.77 1.53 -2.36
CA VAL A 173 -10.72 2.80 -3.09
C VAL A 173 -11.64 3.85 -2.47
N TYR A 174 -12.88 3.49 -2.11
CA TYR A 174 -13.80 4.42 -1.46
C TYR A 174 -13.32 4.86 -0.07
N GLU A 175 -12.77 3.94 0.71
CA GLU A 175 -12.18 4.24 2.03
C GLU A 175 -10.98 5.18 1.89
N ALA A 176 -10.05 4.87 0.98
CA ALA A 176 -8.89 5.72 0.69
C ALA A 176 -9.32 7.12 0.25
N THR A 177 -10.29 7.21 -0.66
CA THR A 177 -10.81 8.50 -1.13
C THR A 177 -11.43 9.31 0.02
N SER A 178 -12.16 8.64 0.92
CA SER A 178 -12.82 9.29 2.05
C SER A 178 -11.84 9.90 3.06
N LEU A 179 -10.60 9.40 3.12
CA LEU A 179 -9.54 10.04 3.92
C LEU A 179 -9.14 11.41 3.38
N PHE A 180 -9.09 11.56 2.05
CA PHE A 180 -8.61 12.79 1.41
C PHE A 180 -9.72 13.80 1.11
N ILE A 181 -10.95 13.33 0.91
CA ILE A 181 -12.12 14.13 0.57
C ILE A 181 -13.29 13.74 1.49
N PRO A 182 -13.41 14.38 2.67
CA PRO A 182 -14.45 14.04 3.65
C PRO A 182 -15.86 14.41 3.20
N ASP A 183 -15.99 15.47 2.39
CA ASP A 183 -17.28 15.90 1.87
C ASP A 183 -17.84 14.89 0.85
N ASN A 184 -19.00 14.33 1.14
CA ASN A 184 -19.58 13.24 0.34
C ASN A 184 -19.96 13.68 -1.09
N ASP A 185 -20.40 14.92 -1.28
CA ASP A 185 -20.82 15.40 -2.60
C ASP A 185 -19.59 15.69 -3.47
N ARG A 186 -18.56 16.29 -2.90
CA ARG A 186 -17.26 16.47 -3.57
C ARG A 186 -16.57 15.15 -3.85
N LYS A 187 -16.67 14.18 -2.93
CA LYS A 187 -16.15 12.82 -3.14
C LYS A 187 -16.82 12.16 -4.35
N LYS A 188 -18.15 12.20 -4.46
CA LYS A 188 -18.88 11.69 -5.63
C LYS A 188 -18.36 12.33 -6.91
N ILE A 189 -18.21 13.65 -6.94
CA ILE A 189 -17.66 14.38 -8.10
C ILE A 189 -16.20 13.98 -8.37
N ALA A 190 -15.40 13.74 -7.33
CA ALA A 190 -13.99 13.43 -7.45
C ALA A 190 -13.74 12.10 -8.17
N ILE A 191 -14.56 11.09 -7.86
CA ILE A 191 -14.45 9.73 -8.41
C ILE A 191 -15.52 9.40 -9.47
N GLN A 192 -16.39 10.34 -9.83
CA GLN A 192 -17.50 10.10 -10.77
C GLN A 192 -17.05 9.42 -12.07
N ASN A 193 -15.97 9.90 -12.69
CA ASN A 193 -15.46 9.31 -13.93
C ASN A 193 -15.01 7.85 -13.74
N TRP A 194 -14.40 7.55 -12.59
CA TRP A 194 -14.04 6.17 -12.25
C TRP A 194 -15.30 5.36 -11.92
N ASP A 195 -16.30 6.00 -11.33
CA ASP A 195 -17.55 5.35 -10.96
C ASP A 195 -18.36 4.90 -12.17
N ASP A 196 -18.41 5.74 -13.19
CA ASP A 196 -19.10 5.53 -14.45
C ASP A 196 -18.32 4.60 -15.41
N ASP A 197 -17.00 4.42 -15.19
CA ASP A 197 -16.15 3.53 -15.99
C ASP A 197 -16.20 2.07 -15.53
N LEU A 198 -17.28 1.39 -15.92
CA LEU A 198 -17.47 -0.04 -15.62
C LEU A 198 -16.33 -0.92 -16.16
N MET A 199 -15.82 -0.62 -17.36
CA MET A 199 -14.74 -1.40 -17.97
C MET A 199 -13.43 -1.21 -17.23
N GLY A 200 -13.11 0.03 -16.85
CA GLY A 200 -11.98 0.34 -15.99
C GLY A 200 -12.07 -0.33 -14.63
N LYS A 201 -13.26 -0.36 -14.00
CA LYS A 201 -13.50 -1.09 -12.75
C LYS A 201 -13.27 -2.60 -12.91
N PHE A 202 -13.81 -3.24 -13.94
CA PHE A 202 -13.54 -4.66 -14.19
C PHE A 202 -12.06 -4.94 -14.46
N GLY A 203 -11.39 -4.06 -15.22
CA GLY A 203 -9.95 -4.11 -15.45
C GLY A 203 -9.17 -4.01 -14.14
N PHE A 204 -9.56 -3.09 -13.26
CA PHE A 204 -8.95 -2.91 -11.94
C PHE A 204 -9.15 -4.13 -11.04
N ILE A 205 -10.35 -4.70 -10.98
CA ILE A 205 -10.63 -5.90 -10.17
C ILE A 205 -9.74 -7.07 -10.62
N ASN A 206 -9.66 -7.32 -11.92
CA ASN A 206 -8.78 -8.37 -12.47
C ASN A 206 -7.29 -8.05 -12.22
N GLY A 207 -6.90 -6.79 -12.41
CA GLY A 207 -5.56 -6.31 -12.13
C GLY A 207 -5.16 -6.48 -10.67
N PHE A 208 -6.10 -6.25 -9.74
CA PHE A 208 -5.89 -6.44 -8.32
C PHE A 208 -5.71 -7.90 -7.95
N ALA A 209 -6.52 -8.81 -8.51
CA ALA A 209 -6.34 -10.24 -8.31
C ALA A 209 -4.95 -10.71 -8.79
N ASN A 210 -4.51 -10.23 -9.96
CA ASN A 210 -3.17 -10.50 -10.47
C ASN A 210 -2.07 -9.88 -9.59
N PHE A 211 -2.27 -8.65 -9.10
CA PHE A 211 -1.37 -8.00 -8.16
C PHE A 211 -1.19 -8.84 -6.89
N ILE A 212 -2.27 -9.30 -6.26
CA ILE A 212 -2.23 -10.17 -5.08
C ILE A 212 -1.48 -11.47 -5.37
N GLN A 213 -1.70 -12.09 -6.54
CA GLN A 213 -0.98 -13.28 -6.95
C GLN A 213 0.53 -13.02 -7.12
N ILE A 214 0.92 -11.90 -7.72
CA ILE A 214 2.33 -11.51 -7.87
C ILE A 214 2.99 -11.33 -6.50
N GLN A 215 2.32 -10.69 -5.54
CA GLN A 215 2.86 -10.52 -4.19
C GLN A 215 2.99 -11.87 -3.45
N LYS A 216 2.02 -12.77 -3.64
CA LYS A 216 2.09 -14.16 -3.14
C LYS A 216 3.32 -14.88 -3.70
N ASP A 217 3.52 -14.84 -5.01
CA ASP A 217 4.64 -15.53 -5.67
C ASP A 217 6.00 -14.94 -5.29
N ASN A 218 6.08 -13.61 -5.21
CA ASN A 218 7.30 -12.92 -4.76
C ASN A 218 7.62 -13.24 -3.30
N SER A 219 6.60 -13.40 -2.46
CA SER A 219 6.79 -13.78 -1.05
C SER A 219 7.43 -15.14 -0.91
N ILE A 220 7.01 -16.12 -1.73
CA ILE A 220 7.62 -17.46 -1.74
C ILE A 220 9.09 -17.39 -2.17
N LYS A 221 9.42 -16.56 -3.17
CA LYS A 221 10.80 -16.41 -3.66
C LYS A 221 11.76 -15.74 -2.65
N MET A 222 11.22 -15.09 -1.62
CA MET A 222 11.99 -14.37 -0.60
C MET A 222 12.23 -15.18 0.68
N LEU A 223 11.77 -16.43 0.74
CA LEU A 223 12.09 -17.39 1.82
C LEU A 223 13.48 -18.00 1.63
#